data_AF-A0A073K4W0-F1
#
_entry.id   AF-A0A073K4W0-F1
#
_cell.length_a   1.000
_cell.length_b   1.000
_cell.length_c   1.000
_cell.angle_alpha   90.00
_cell.angle_beta   90.00
_cell.angle_gamma   90.00
#
_symmetry.space_group_name_H-M   'P 1'
#
loop_
_entity.id
_entity.type
_entity.pdbx_description
1 polymer ?
#
loop_
_entity_poly.entity_id
_entity_poly.type
_entity_poly.pdbx_seq_one_letter_code
_entity_poly.pdbx_strand_id
1 'polypeptide(L)'
;MDLAIHRNSDVEERKWKYCILMSIREKNNDYDALLENVANLYSDFNYPEDMEGFIYYLEPDDGYDPSKYTKSENIRRLINKLDSFLQGEQNALQEI
;
A
#
# COMPACT_ATOMS: atom_id res chain seq x y z
N MET A 1 16.93 -27.70 9.03
CA MET A 1 15.95 -27.98 7.97
C MET A 1 14.65 -27.37 8.44
N ASP A 2 14.43 -26.09 8.13
CA ASP A 2 13.19 -25.34 8.46
C ASP A 2 13.04 -24.13 7.51
N LEU A 3 13.30 -24.37 6.21
CA LEU A 3 13.13 -23.33 5.18
C LEU A 3 11.75 -23.37 4.51
N ALA A 4 10.94 -24.39 4.81
CA ALA A 4 9.64 -24.61 4.16
C ALA A 4 8.47 -23.89 4.84
N ILE A 5 8.54 -23.66 6.16
CA ILE A 5 7.45 -23.03 6.92
C ILE A 5 7.41 -21.51 6.69
N HIS A 6 8.57 -20.85 6.63
CA HIS A 6 8.66 -19.40 6.36
C HIS A 6 8.17 -18.99 4.97
N ARG A 7 8.46 -19.79 3.93
CA ARG A 7 8.03 -19.44 2.57
C ARG A 7 6.51 -19.38 2.41
N ASN A 8 5.76 -20.18 3.18
CA ASN A 8 4.31 -20.19 3.08
C ASN A 8 3.70 -18.99 3.84
N SER A 9 4.26 -18.60 4.99
CA SER A 9 3.75 -17.43 5.73
C SER A 9 3.88 -16.14 4.93
N ASP A 10 5.00 -15.92 4.24
CA ASP A 10 5.27 -14.66 3.55
C ASP A 10 4.35 -14.49 2.32
N VAL A 11 4.09 -15.58 1.59
CA VAL A 11 3.15 -15.57 0.47
C VAL A 11 1.71 -15.38 0.95
N GLU A 12 1.31 -16.03 2.05
CA GLU A 12 -0.03 -15.87 2.60
C GLU A 12 -0.23 -14.47 3.21
N GLU A 13 0.79 -13.90 3.86
CA GLU A 13 0.76 -12.51 4.34
C GLU A 13 0.63 -11.53 3.17
N ARG A 14 1.39 -11.73 2.09
CA ARG A 14 1.28 -10.92 0.86
C ARG A 14 -0.13 -10.96 0.28
N LYS A 15 -0.71 -12.16 0.14
CA LYS A 15 -2.10 -12.34 -0.32
C LYS A 15 -3.10 -11.64 0.59
N TRP A 16 -2.94 -11.79 1.91
CA TRP A 16 -3.80 -11.15 2.91
C TRP A 16 -3.73 -9.62 2.82
N LYS A 17 -2.53 -9.05 2.80
CA LYS A 17 -2.30 -7.60 2.64
C LYS A 17 -2.93 -7.09 1.36
N TYR A 18 -2.69 -7.76 0.23
CA TYR A 18 -3.28 -7.43 -1.07
C TYR A 18 -4.82 -7.44 -1.02
N CYS A 19 -5.43 -8.49 -0.48
CA CYS A 19 -6.89 -8.61 -0.42
C CYS A 19 -7.52 -7.49 0.41
N ILE A 20 -6.91 -7.14 1.56
CA ILE A 20 -7.42 -6.06 2.41
C ILE A 20 -7.26 -4.71 1.71
N LEU A 21 -6.09 -4.40 1.14
CA LEU A 21 -5.85 -3.14 0.41
C LEU A 21 -6.80 -2.97 -0.77
N MET A 22 -7.00 -4.02 -1.58
CA MET A 22 -7.98 -4.01 -2.67
C MET A 22 -9.39 -3.73 -2.15
N SER A 23 -9.79 -4.37 -1.05
CA SER A 23 -11.11 -4.15 -0.46
C SER A 23 -11.31 -2.72 0.05
N ILE A 24 -10.27 -2.14 0.68
CA ILE A 24 -10.26 -0.73 1.08
C ILE A 24 -10.40 0.16 -0.16
N ARG A 25 -9.65 -0.15 -1.22
CA ARG A 25 -9.64 0.65 -2.45
C ARG A 25 -10.98 0.70 -3.17
N GLU A 26 -11.69 -0.44 -3.24
CA GLU A 26 -12.98 -0.56 -3.93
C GLU A 26 -14.15 0.09 -3.16
N LYS A 27 -14.10 0.09 -1.83
CA LYS A 27 -15.21 0.55 -0.98
C LYS A 27 -15.21 2.05 -0.70
N ASN A 28 -14.08 2.72 -0.87
CA ASN A 28 -13.93 4.12 -0.49
C ASN A 28 -13.99 5.05 -1.71
N ASN A 29 -15.09 5.81 -1.81
CA ASN A 29 -15.23 6.92 -2.74
C ASN A 29 -14.64 8.23 -2.18
N ASP A 30 -14.37 8.28 -0.88
CA ASP A 30 -13.67 9.38 -0.20
C ASP A 30 -12.17 9.04 -0.08
N TYR A 31 -11.35 9.90 -0.67
CA TYR A 31 -9.90 9.70 -0.72
C TYR A 31 -9.19 9.97 0.61
N ASP A 32 -9.68 10.89 1.43
CA ASP A 32 -9.09 11.13 2.75
C ASP A 32 -9.35 9.89 3.64
N ALA A 33 -10.59 9.36 3.64
CA ALA A 33 -10.94 8.14 4.36
C ALA A 33 -10.19 6.90 3.85
N LEU A 34 -9.98 6.81 2.52
CA LEU A 34 -9.17 5.75 1.92
C LEU A 34 -7.73 5.77 2.46
N LEU A 35 -7.07 6.93 2.43
CA LEU A 35 -5.67 7.04 2.85
C LEU A 35 -5.51 6.77 4.36
N GLU A 36 -6.48 7.18 5.18
CA GLU A 36 -6.52 6.86 6.60
C GLU A 36 -6.61 5.34 6.84
N ASN A 37 -7.51 4.65 6.13
CA ASN A 37 -7.65 3.19 6.25
C ASN A 37 -6.40 2.44 5.77
N VAL A 38 -5.74 2.91 4.72
CA VAL A 38 -4.46 2.36 4.27
C VAL A 38 -3.36 2.55 5.31
N ALA A 39 -3.31 3.71 5.96
CA ALA A 39 -2.35 4.00 7.02
C ALA A 39 -2.58 3.15 8.28
N ASN A 40 -3.84 2.87 8.63
CA ASN A 40 -4.18 1.95 9.71
C ASN A 40 -3.66 0.53 9.41
N LEU A 41 -3.88 0.05 8.19
CA LEU A 41 -3.37 -1.26 7.76
C LEU A 41 -1.84 -1.32 7.80
N TYR A 42 -1.17 -0.26 7.35
CA TYR A 42 0.29 -0.14 7.42
C TYR A 42 0.81 -0.31 8.85
N SER A 43 0.12 0.27 9.84
CA SER A 43 0.43 0.06 11.25
C SER A 43 0.12 -1.36 11.73
N ASP A 44 -1.00 -1.95 11.31
CA ASP A 44 -1.41 -3.30 11.70
C ASP A 44 -0.43 -4.37 11.18
N PHE A 45 0.21 -4.12 10.02
CA PHE A 45 1.25 -4.96 9.43
C PHE A 45 2.67 -4.60 9.92
N ASN A 46 2.80 -3.83 10.99
CA ASN A 46 4.08 -3.43 11.59
C ASN A 46 5.01 -2.68 10.62
N TYR A 47 4.43 -1.72 9.89
CA TYR A 47 5.14 -0.73 9.08
C TYR A 47 6.00 -1.34 7.94
N PRO A 48 5.42 -2.11 7.00
CA PRO A 48 6.18 -2.72 5.91
C PRO A 48 6.72 -1.67 4.91
N GLU A 49 8.03 -1.69 4.64
CA GLU A 49 8.73 -0.74 3.74
C GLU A 49 8.05 -0.60 2.36
N ASP A 50 7.50 -1.70 1.82
CA ASP A 50 6.88 -1.72 0.48
C ASP A 50 5.60 -0.85 0.36
N MET A 51 5.03 -0.41 1.48
CA MET A 51 3.87 0.47 1.51
C MET A 51 4.21 1.95 1.69
N GLU A 52 5.42 2.29 2.15
CA GLU A 52 5.79 3.65 2.59
C GLU A 52 5.49 4.72 1.54
N GLY A 53 5.69 4.38 0.26
CA GLY A 53 5.51 5.30 -0.86
C GLY A 53 4.11 5.91 -0.97
N PHE A 54 3.08 5.31 -0.37
CA PHE A 54 1.70 5.80 -0.40
C PHE A 54 1.09 6.07 1.00
N ILE A 55 1.91 6.18 2.05
CA ILE A 55 1.46 6.58 3.40
C ILE A 55 1.46 8.10 3.52
N TYR A 56 0.30 8.68 3.83
CA TYR A 56 0.07 10.12 3.66
C TYR A 56 0.85 11.03 4.62
N TYR A 57 1.27 10.51 5.77
CA TYR A 57 2.02 11.27 6.78
C TYR A 57 3.53 11.09 6.68
N LEU A 58 4.02 10.18 5.81
CA LEU A 58 5.45 10.00 5.61
C LEU A 58 6.00 11.03 4.62
N GLU A 59 7.22 11.49 4.88
CA GLU A 59 7.94 12.32 3.93
C GLU A 59 8.31 11.48 2.70
N PRO A 60 8.10 12.00 1.48
CA PRO A 60 8.55 11.31 0.26
C PRO A 60 10.06 11.10 0.21
N ASP A 61 10.49 9.89 -0.14
CA ASP A 61 11.88 9.49 -0.34
C ASP A 61 12.36 9.65 -1.80
N ASP A 62 11.45 9.98 -2.72
CA ASP A 62 11.67 10.08 -4.17
C ASP A 62 12.02 11.50 -4.66
N GLY A 63 12.36 12.40 -3.73
CA GLY A 63 12.66 13.81 -4.03
C GLY A 63 11.42 14.65 -4.36
N TYR A 64 10.21 14.11 -4.21
CA TYR A 64 8.98 14.86 -4.31
C TYR A 64 8.83 15.82 -3.13
N ASP A 65 8.49 17.09 -3.39
CA ASP A 65 8.24 18.10 -2.36
C ASP A 65 6.73 18.40 -2.31
N PRO A 66 5.99 17.90 -1.30
CA PRO A 66 4.54 18.09 -1.19
C PRO A 66 4.11 19.55 -1.06
N SER A 67 5.01 20.44 -0.59
CA SER A 67 4.70 21.86 -0.41
C SER A 67 4.54 22.62 -1.73
N LYS A 68 5.04 22.06 -2.83
CA LYS A 68 4.93 22.64 -4.18
C LYS A 68 3.58 22.33 -4.87
N TYR A 69 2.71 21.53 -4.26
CA TYR A 69 1.49 21.02 -4.87
C TYR A 69 0.27 21.25 -3.97
N THR A 70 -0.91 21.24 -4.56
CA THR A 70 -2.17 21.32 -3.83
C THR A 70 -2.47 20.03 -3.07
N LYS A 71 -3.35 20.12 -2.06
CA LYS A 71 -3.83 18.93 -1.32
C LYS A 71 -4.35 17.85 -2.27
N SER A 72 -5.16 18.23 -3.26
CA SER A 72 -5.77 17.28 -4.21
C SER A 72 -4.73 16.60 -5.11
N GLU A 73 -3.68 17.32 -5.52
CA GLU A 73 -2.57 16.74 -6.29
C GLU A 73 -1.75 15.76 -5.45
N ASN A 74 -1.45 16.13 -4.20
CA ASN A 74 -0.75 15.25 -3.24
C ASN A 74 -1.56 13.96 -2.99
N ILE A 75 -2.86 14.08 -2.73
CA ILE A 75 -3.77 12.94 -2.57
C ILE A 75 -3.77 12.06 -3.82
N ARG A 76 -3.90 12.66 -5.01
CA ARG A 76 -3.92 11.92 -6.27
C ARG A 76 -2.61 11.16 -6.50
N ARG A 77 -1.46 11.73 -6.16
CA ARG A 77 -0.16 11.04 -6.22
C ARG A 77 -0.16 9.79 -5.35
N LEU A 78 -0.62 9.89 -4.11
CA LEU A 78 -0.67 8.74 -3.19
C LEU A 78 -1.61 7.65 -3.71
N ILE A 79 -2.78 8.01 -4.23
CA ILE A 79 -3.72 7.05 -4.85
C ILE A 79 -3.09 6.36 -6.05
N ASN A 80 -2.41 7.11 -6.93
CA ASN A 80 -1.74 6.51 -8.08
C ASN A 80 -0.64 5.53 -7.66
N LYS A 81 0.09 5.82 -6.56
CA LYS A 81 1.09 4.91 -6.00
C LYS A 81 0.46 3.65 -5.41
N LEU A 82 -0.64 3.79 -4.66
CA LEU A 82 -1.42 2.65 -4.18
C LEU A 82 -1.93 1.78 -5.35
N ASP A 83 -2.51 2.39 -6.39
CA ASP A 83 -3.03 1.68 -7.55
C ASP A 83 -1.91 0.94 -8.30
N SER A 84 -0.72 1.56 -8.41
CA SER A 84 0.46 0.93 -9.01
C SER A 84 0.98 -0.24 -8.18
N PHE A 85 1.00 -0.09 -6.84
CA PHE A 85 1.35 -1.17 -5.91
C PHE A 85 0.39 -2.35 -6.07
N LEU A 86 -0.92 -2.11 -6.02
CA LEU A 86 -1.95 -3.13 -6.18
C LEU A 86 -1.84 -3.87 -7.51
N GLN A 87 -1.54 -3.16 -8.61
CA GLN A 87 -1.33 -3.79 -9.90
C GLN A 87 -0.07 -4.68 -9.91
N GLY A 88 1.02 -4.21 -9.29
CA GLY A 88 2.25 -4.99 -9.12
C GLY A 88 2.04 -6.26 -8.31
N GLU A 89 1.32 -6.15 -7.19
CA GLU A 89 0.93 -7.28 -6.33
C GLU A 89 0.07 -8.29 -7.10
N GLN A 90 -0.94 -7.83 -7.85
CA GLN A 90 -1.79 -8.71 -8.65
C GLN A 90 -0.98 -9.53 -9.65
N ASN A 91 -0.04 -8.89 -10.35
CA ASN A 91 0.80 -9.57 -11.33
C ASN A 91 1.71 -10.60 -10.65
N ALA A 92 2.35 -10.23 -9.54
CA ALA A 92 3.21 -11.14 -8.79
C ALA A 92 2.44 -12.35 -8.24
N LEU A 93 1.21 -12.15 -7.77
CA LEU A 93 0.35 -13.23 -7.26
C LEU A 93 -0.18 -14.17 -8.36
N GLN A 94 -0.20 -13.75 -9.63
CA GLN A 94 -0.54 -14.61 -10.76
C GLN A 94 0.62 -15.54 -11.20
N GLU A 95 1.86 -15.20 -10.83
CA GLU A 95 3.07 -15.94 -11.17
C GLU A 95 3.50 -16.93 -10.07
N ILE A 96 2.82 -16.94 -8.91
CA ILE A 96 3.03 -17.84 -7.76
C ILE A 96 2.15 -19.08 -7.88
#